data_AF-A0A2N1UPV8-F1
#
_entry.id   AF-A0A2N1UPV8-F1
#
_cell.length_a   1.000
_cell.length_b   1.000
_cell.length_c   1.000
_cell.angle_alpha   90.00
_cell.angle_beta   90.00
_cell.angle_gamma   90.00
#
_symmetry.space_group_name_H-M   'P 1'
#
loop_
_entity.id
_entity.type
_entity.pdbx_description
1 polymer ?
#
loop_
_entity_poly.entity_id
_entity_poly.type
_entity_poly.pdbx_seq_one_letter_code
_entity_poly.pdbx_strand_id
1 'polypeptide(L)'
;LPIPSFGWRVETDSGRIDRDFSGDLAKKWLDHAAFPWLNQILLGRPGNWCHIIYKRRSFKGLPSASILYLSDGESFLQGLATLQLHFLLRGMVSTHVERRMLPAVPRIAKIRTGFNTKQFKSDTLTSDDIDYLYSESVALDL
;
A
#
# COMPACT_ATOMS: atom_id res chain seq x y z
N LEU A 1 -16.61 1.70 15.09
CA LEU A 1 -15.94 2.57 14.09
C LEU A 1 -14.44 2.53 14.36
N PRO A 2 -13.55 2.51 13.34
CA PRO A 2 -12.11 2.60 13.57
C PRO A 2 -11.82 3.89 14.33
N ILE A 3 -11.10 3.79 15.45
CA ILE A 3 -10.74 4.95 16.26
C ILE A 3 -9.69 5.74 15.46
N PRO A 4 -9.88 7.04 15.19
CA PRO A 4 -8.86 7.83 14.51
C PRO A 4 -7.57 7.79 15.34
N SER A 5 -6.49 7.28 14.74
CA SER A 5 -5.19 7.21 15.41
C SER A 5 -4.60 8.62 15.46
N PHE A 6 -4.43 9.15 16.68
CA PHE A 6 -4.02 10.53 16.92
C PHE A 6 -2.72 10.85 16.17
N GLY A 7 -2.78 11.83 15.26
CA GLY A 7 -1.64 12.31 14.47
C GLY A 7 -1.38 11.59 13.14
N TRP A 8 -2.10 10.52 12.80
CA TRP A 8 -1.96 9.86 11.51
C TRP A 8 -2.77 10.59 10.43
N ARG A 9 -2.15 10.76 9.26
CA ARG A 9 -2.77 11.37 8.08
C ARG A 9 -2.37 10.65 6.80
N VAL A 10 -3.15 10.87 5.75
CA VAL A 10 -2.83 10.46 4.39
C VAL A 10 -2.44 11.70 3.60
N GLU A 11 -1.24 11.69 3.02
CA GLU A 11 -0.77 12.71 2.08
C GLU A 11 -0.82 12.15 0.66
N THR A 12 -1.38 12.93 -0.25
CA THR A 12 -1.57 12.56 -1.67
C THR A 12 -1.11 13.66 -2.62
N ASP A 13 -0.72 14.83 -2.12
CA ASP A 13 -0.24 15.96 -2.92
C ASP A 13 1.22 15.75 -3.31
N SER A 14 1.46 15.49 -4.60
CA SER A 14 2.81 15.30 -5.15
C SER A 14 3.72 16.51 -4.90
N GLY A 15 3.19 17.73 -4.99
CA GLY A 15 3.96 18.96 -4.77
C GLY A 15 4.35 19.17 -3.31
N ARG A 16 3.58 18.64 -2.35
CA ARG A 16 4.03 18.54 -0.95
C ARG A 16 5.04 17.42 -0.76
N ILE A 17 4.85 16.30 -1.45
CA ILE A 17 5.72 15.14 -1.30
C ILE A 17 7.14 15.44 -1.80
N ASP A 18 7.27 16.09 -2.95
CA ASP A 18 8.58 16.47 -3.50
C ASP A 18 9.32 17.51 -2.65
N ARG A 19 8.60 18.32 -1.86
CA ARG A 19 9.17 19.35 -0.99
C ARG A 19 9.50 18.86 0.42
N ASP A 20 8.59 18.10 1.01
CA ASP A 20 8.63 17.73 2.43
C ASP A 20 9.41 16.42 2.66
N PHE A 21 9.68 15.65 1.60
CA PHE A 21 10.34 14.36 1.67
C PHE A 21 11.59 14.34 0.78
N SER A 22 12.66 13.73 1.28
CA SER A 22 13.94 13.64 0.59
C SER A 22 14.53 12.23 0.67
N GLY A 23 15.55 11.95 -0.15
CA GLY A 23 16.25 10.66 -0.14
C GLY A 23 15.50 9.54 -0.87
N ASP A 24 15.61 8.32 -0.34
CA ASP A 24 15.11 7.09 -0.97
C ASP A 24 13.58 7.10 -1.19
N LEU A 25 12.83 7.71 -0.27
CA LEU A 25 11.38 7.82 -0.35
C LEU A 25 10.93 8.68 -1.55
N ALA A 26 11.57 9.83 -1.76
CA ALA A 26 11.28 10.71 -2.89
C ALA A 26 11.65 10.04 -4.21
N LYS A 27 12.77 9.29 -4.25
CA LYS A 27 13.16 8.52 -5.44
C LYS A 27 12.12 7.45 -5.78
N LYS A 28 11.72 6.62 -4.80
CA LYS A 28 10.70 5.57 -5.00
C LYS A 28 9.35 6.15 -5.45
N TRP A 29 8.98 7.32 -4.92
CA TRP A 29 7.78 8.04 -5.36
C TRP A 29 7.86 8.43 -6.85
N LEU A 30 8.95 9.10 -7.24
CA LEU A 30 9.17 9.56 -8.62
C LEU A 30 9.23 8.40 -9.61
N ASP A 31 9.93 7.31 -9.26
CA ASP A 31 10.07 6.13 -10.12
C ASP A 31 8.72 5.52 -10.53
N HIS A 32 7.68 5.71 -9.71
CA HIS A 32 6.34 5.16 -9.95
C HIS A 32 5.30 6.23 -10.31
N ALA A 33 5.67 7.51 -10.29
CA ALA A 33 4.76 8.62 -10.56
C ALA A 33 4.32 8.67 -12.03
N ALA A 34 5.12 8.09 -12.93
CA ALA A 34 4.86 8.06 -14.36
C ALA A 34 3.73 7.10 -14.77
N PHE A 35 3.30 6.19 -13.91
CA PHE A 35 2.27 5.19 -14.24
C PHE A 35 0.86 5.68 -13.84
N PRO A 36 -0.01 6.07 -14.79
CA PRO A 36 -1.29 6.73 -14.48
C PRO A 36 -2.32 5.81 -13.81
N TRP A 37 -2.16 4.49 -13.94
CA TRP A 37 -3.00 3.50 -13.29
C TRP A 37 -2.57 3.19 -11.84
N LEU A 38 -1.40 3.66 -11.41
CA LEU A 38 -0.93 3.51 -10.04
C LEU A 38 -1.37 4.71 -9.20
N ASN A 39 -1.92 4.42 -8.03
CA ASN A 39 -2.22 5.45 -7.04
C ASN A 39 -1.15 5.36 -5.95
N GLN A 40 -0.56 6.49 -5.61
CA GLN A 40 0.46 6.56 -4.58
C GLN A 40 0.00 7.48 -3.44
N ILE A 41 0.25 7.07 -2.21
CA ILE A 41 -0.05 7.87 -1.01
C ILE A 41 1.04 7.66 0.03
N LEU A 42 1.20 8.64 0.93
CA LEU A 42 1.97 8.49 2.15
C LEU A 42 1.02 8.44 3.35
N LEU A 43 1.10 7.37 4.12
CA LEU A 43 0.35 7.18 5.35
C LEU A 43 1.30 7.37 6.53
N GLY A 44 1.05 8.34 7.39
CA GLY A 44 1.99 8.59 8.47
C GLY A 44 1.75 9.84 9.28
N ARG A 45 2.80 10.20 9.99
CA ARG A 45 2.96 11.40 10.81
C ARG A 45 4.39 11.92 10.62
N PRO A 46 4.71 13.18 10.98
CA PRO A 46 6.07 13.69 10.86
C PRO A 46 7.10 12.73 11.48
N GLY A 47 8.14 12.39 10.71
CA GLY A 47 9.19 11.44 11.12
C GLY A 47 8.84 9.95 10.99
N ASN A 48 7.59 9.60 10.67
CA ASN A 48 7.21 8.20 10.40
C ASN A 48 6.16 8.09 9.28
N TRP A 49 6.60 7.67 8.11
CA TRP A 49 5.79 7.62 6.90
C TRP A 49 5.91 6.28 6.18
N CYS A 50 4.76 5.72 5.85
CA CYS A 50 4.63 4.52 5.04
C CYS A 50 4.19 4.92 3.62
N HIS A 51 5.02 4.62 2.62
CA HIS A 51 4.66 4.78 1.22
C HIS A 51 3.84 3.60 0.76
N ILE A 52 2.69 3.89 0.19
CA ILE A 52 1.74 2.89 -0.26
C ILE A 52 1.46 3.13 -1.73
N ILE A 53 1.62 2.08 -2.53
CA ILE A 53 1.18 2.06 -3.92
C ILE A 53 0.01 1.09 -4.02
N TYR A 54 -1.08 1.54 -4.63
CA TYR A 54 -2.28 0.73 -4.79
C TYR A 54 -2.94 0.95 -6.15
N LYS A 55 -3.77 -0.02 -6.53
CA LYS A 55 -4.70 0.08 -7.65
C LYS A 55 -6.13 0.05 -7.16
N ARG A 56 -6.98 0.86 -7.77
CA ARG A 56 -8.43 0.70 -7.63
C ARG A 56 -8.86 -0.49 -8.46
N ARG A 57 -9.59 -1.43 -7.85
CA ARG A 57 -10.10 -2.65 -8.49
C ARG A 57 -11.54 -2.91 -8.10
N SER A 58 -12.18 -3.87 -8.74
CA SER A 58 -13.48 -4.40 -8.30
C SER A 58 -13.28 -5.77 -7.65
N PHE A 59 -13.88 -5.98 -6.47
CA PHE A 59 -13.95 -7.26 -5.80
C PHE A 59 -15.40 -7.63 -5.54
N LYS A 60 -15.85 -8.75 -6.12
CA LYS A 60 -17.25 -9.20 -6.06
C LYS A 60 -18.25 -8.10 -6.48
N GLY A 61 -17.87 -7.31 -7.49
CA GLY A 61 -18.69 -6.20 -7.99
C GLY A 61 -18.62 -4.92 -7.16
N LEU A 62 -17.83 -4.89 -6.08
CA LEU A 62 -17.69 -3.72 -5.21
C LEU A 62 -16.30 -3.07 -5.36
N PRO A 63 -16.18 -1.73 -5.33
CA PRO A 63 -14.89 -1.07 -5.43
C PRO A 63 -13.94 -1.42 -4.27
N SER A 64 -12.67 -1.65 -4.58
CA SER A 64 -11.65 -2.10 -3.65
C SER A 64 -10.30 -1.42 -3.93
N ALA A 65 -9.50 -1.25 -2.87
CA ALA A 65 -8.11 -0.85 -2.97
C ALA A 65 -7.23 -2.10 -2.92
N SER A 66 -6.48 -2.39 -3.98
CA SER A 66 -5.49 -3.46 -4.02
C SER A 66 -4.10 -2.86 -3.75
N ILE A 67 -3.57 -3.06 -2.55
CA ILE A 67 -2.22 -2.63 -2.16
C ILE A 67 -1.21 -3.51 -2.90
N LEU A 68 -0.33 -2.85 -3.65
CA LEU A 68 0.74 -3.48 -4.41
C LEU A 68 2.08 -3.36 -3.66
N TYR A 69 2.26 -2.27 -2.93
CA TYR A 69 3.46 -2.06 -2.14
C TYR A 69 3.15 -1.26 -0.89
N LEU A 70 3.92 -1.56 0.15
CA LEU A 70 4.01 -0.77 1.36
C LEU A 70 5.48 -0.75 1.80
N SER A 71 5.98 0.40 2.23
CA SER A 71 7.38 0.52 2.64
C SER A 71 7.63 0.02 4.06
N ASP A 72 6.62 0.06 4.92
CA ASP A 72 6.70 -0.40 6.31
C ASP A 72 5.36 -0.95 6.81
N GLY A 73 5.34 -2.25 7.12
CA GLY A 73 4.14 -2.97 7.55
C GLY A 73 3.66 -2.59 8.96
N GLU A 74 4.58 -2.22 9.85
CA GLU A 74 4.24 -1.77 11.21
C GLU A 74 3.50 -0.43 11.16
N SER A 75 4.05 0.55 10.44
CA SER A 75 3.41 1.85 10.25
C SER A 75 2.10 1.74 9.50
N PHE A 76 2.00 0.84 8.52
CA PHE A 76 0.74 0.55 7.84
C PHE A 76 -0.35 0.11 8.83
N LEU A 77 -0.04 -0.83 9.74
CA LEU A 77 -1.01 -1.32 10.72
C LEU A 77 -1.41 -0.24 11.74
N GLN A 78 -0.46 0.57 12.20
CA GLN A 78 -0.73 1.68 13.12
C GLN A 78 -1.61 2.77 12.49
N GLY A 79 -1.44 3.04 11.19
CA GLY A 79 -2.22 4.01 10.43
C GLY A 79 -3.49 3.45 9.78
N LEU A 80 -3.79 2.16 9.95
CA LEU A 80 -4.82 1.45 9.18
C LEU A 80 -6.21 2.07 9.30
N ALA A 81 -6.60 2.56 10.49
CA ALA A 81 -7.89 3.21 10.70
C ALA A 81 -8.06 4.47 9.83
N THR A 82 -7.03 5.31 9.77
CA THR A 82 -7.00 6.52 8.96
C THR A 82 -7.03 6.19 7.47
N LEU A 83 -6.27 5.16 7.05
CA LEU A 83 -6.28 4.68 5.68
C LEU A 83 -7.66 4.14 5.25
N GLN A 84 -8.30 3.34 6.10
CA GLN A 84 -9.63 2.79 5.84
C GLN A 84 -10.67 3.90 5.66
N LEU A 85 -10.66 4.91 6.53
CA LEU A 85 -11.54 6.07 6.38
C LEU A 85 -11.27 6.82 5.07
N HIS A 86 -10.00 7.06 4.74
CA HIS A 86 -9.61 7.72 3.49
C HIS A 86 -10.13 6.96 2.26
N PHE A 87 -9.98 5.64 2.22
CA PHE A 87 -10.49 4.81 1.13
C PHE A 87 -12.01 4.75 1.08
N LEU A 88 -12.67 4.69 2.24
CA LEU A 88 -14.12 4.71 2.33
C LEU A 88 -14.71 6.02 1.78
N LEU A 89 -14.11 7.16 2.13
CA LEU A 89 -14.50 8.48 1.59
C LEU A 89 -14.28 8.58 0.08
N ARG A 90 -13.40 7.75 -0.48
CA ARG A 90 -13.17 7.61 -1.94
C ARG A 90 -13.97 6.45 -2.58
N GLY A 91 -14.95 5.92 -1.86
CA GLY A 91 -15.89 4.91 -2.36
C GLY A 91 -15.31 3.50 -2.48
N MET A 92 -14.18 3.20 -1.85
CA MET A 92 -13.61 1.85 -1.78
C MET A 92 -14.05 1.18 -0.50
N VAL A 93 -14.75 0.05 -0.62
CA VAL A 93 -15.37 -0.64 0.53
C VAL A 93 -14.49 -1.73 1.14
N SER A 94 -13.42 -2.11 0.46
CA SER A 94 -12.47 -3.13 0.91
C SER A 94 -11.05 -2.78 0.52
N THR A 95 -10.10 -3.25 1.33
CA THR A 95 -8.66 -3.11 1.09
C THR A 95 -8.04 -4.50 1.09
N HIS A 96 -7.28 -4.80 0.06
CA HIS A 96 -6.57 -6.06 -0.11
C HIS A 96 -5.08 -5.81 -0.03
N VAL A 97 -4.39 -6.60 0.77
CA VAL A 97 -2.94 -6.53 0.98
C VAL A 97 -2.41 -7.94 1.11
N GLU A 98 -1.21 -8.21 0.59
CA GLU A 98 -0.59 -9.51 0.77
C GLU A 98 -0.16 -9.72 2.22
N ARG A 99 -0.45 -10.91 2.75
CA ARG A 99 -0.13 -11.25 4.14
C ARG A 99 1.35 -11.09 4.47
N ARG A 100 2.25 -11.40 3.53
CA ARG A 100 3.71 -11.33 3.73
C ARG A 100 4.22 -9.90 3.99
N MET A 101 3.50 -8.89 3.50
CA MET A 101 3.89 -7.49 3.74
C MET A 101 3.51 -7.00 5.13
N LEU A 102 2.70 -7.75 5.87
CA LEU A 102 2.23 -7.34 7.19
C LEU A 102 2.98 -8.11 8.27
N PRO A 103 3.37 -7.46 9.38
CA PRO A 103 3.94 -8.18 10.52
C PRO A 103 2.85 -9.02 11.22
N ALA A 104 1.61 -8.52 11.25
CA ALA A 104 0.46 -9.21 11.85
C ALA A 104 -0.82 -9.05 11.01
N VAL A 105 -1.79 -9.94 11.26
CA VAL A 105 -3.11 -9.86 10.62
C VAL A 105 -3.96 -8.82 11.36
N PRO A 106 -4.55 -7.82 10.68
CA PRO A 106 -5.45 -6.88 11.33
C PRO A 106 -6.67 -7.59 11.92
N ARG A 107 -7.16 -7.09 13.07
CA ARG A 107 -8.29 -7.72 13.80
C ARG A 107 -9.57 -7.86 12.95
N ILE A 108 -9.78 -6.95 12.00
CA ILE A 108 -10.93 -6.94 11.09
C ILE A 108 -10.43 -7.24 9.66
N ALA A 109 -9.75 -8.37 9.50
CA ALA A 109 -9.30 -8.87 8.20
C ALA A 109 -9.55 -10.37 8.11
N LYS A 110 -9.73 -10.88 6.88
CA LYS A 110 -9.87 -12.31 6.61
C LYS A 110 -8.79 -12.73 5.62
N ILE A 111 -7.99 -13.72 6.01
CA ILE A 111 -7.03 -14.35 5.09
C ILE A 111 -7.81 -15.10 4.02
N ARG A 112 -7.44 -14.88 2.76
CA ARG A 112 -8.01 -15.59 1.61
C ARG A 112 -7.10 -16.78 1.31
N THR A 113 -7.68 -17.98 1.28
CA THR A 113 -6.99 -19.22 0.90
C THR A 113 -7.36 -19.61 -0.55
N GLY A 114 -6.63 -20.56 -1.14
CA GLY A 114 -6.86 -21.02 -2.52
C GLY A 114 -6.10 -20.22 -3.59
N PHE A 115 -5.17 -19.36 -3.17
CA PHE A 115 -4.19 -18.74 -4.07
C PHE A 115 -2.89 -19.53 -4.01
N ASN A 116 -2.26 -19.76 -5.17
CA ASN A 116 -0.93 -20.37 -5.22
C ASN A 116 0.06 -19.47 -4.48
N THR A 117 0.86 -20.07 -3.59
CA THR A 117 2.02 -19.39 -3.02
C THR A 117 2.86 -18.87 -4.18
N LYS A 118 3.16 -17.56 -4.18
CA LYS A 118 4.03 -16.98 -5.18
C LYS A 118 5.35 -17.74 -5.19
N GLN A 119 5.66 -18.34 -6.32
CA GLN A 119 6.90 -19.06 -6.51
C GLN A 119 7.97 -18.07 -6.94
N PHE A 120 9.10 -18.08 -6.23
CA PHE A 120 10.30 -17.39 -6.62
C PHE A 120 11.46 -18.38 -6.58
N LYS A 121 12.43 -18.22 -7.48
CA LYS A 121 13.64 -19.03 -7.51
C LYS A 121 14.83 -18.08 -7.48
N SER A 122 15.53 -18.05 -6.36
CA SER A 122 16.78 -17.31 -6.20
C SER A 122 17.62 -17.97 -5.12
N ASP A 123 18.93 -17.99 -5.33
CA ASP A 123 19.89 -18.47 -4.33
C ASP A 123 20.35 -17.33 -3.40
N THR A 124 20.00 -16.07 -3.72
CA THR A 124 20.41 -14.87 -2.96
C THR A 124 19.26 -14.05 -2.43
N LEU A 125 18.05 -14.18 -2.97
CA LEU A 125 16.88 -13.38 -2.59
C LEU A 125 15.90 -14.21 -1.77
N THR A 126 15.39 -13.60 -0.71
CA THR A 126 14.31 -14.14 0.13
C THR A 126 12.94 -13.64 -0.34
N SER A 127 11.87 -14.18 0.23
CA SER A 127 10.50 -13.75 -0.09
C SER A 127 10.23 -12.29 0.21
N ASP A 128 10.95 -11.73 1.18
CA ASP A 128 10.85 -10.37 1.67
C ASP A 128 11.59 -9.37 0.77
N ASP A 129 12.53 -9.86 -0.05
CA ASP A 129 13.21 -9.05 -1.06
C ASP A 129 12.39 -8.89 -2.36
N ILE A 130 11.21 -9.52 -2.44
CA ILE A 130 10.41 -9.61 -3.67
C ILE A 130 9.08 -8.87 -3.51
N ASP A 131 9.03 -7.63 -3.98
CA ASP A 131 7.83 -6.79 -3.98
C ASP A 131 7.09 -6.80 -5.32
N TYR A 132 5.82 -6.37 -5.35
CA TYR A 132 5.10 -6.20 -6.62
C TYR A 132 5.60 -5.00 -7.43
N LEU A 133 6.47 -4.15 -6.87
CA LEU A 133 7.00 -2.97 -7.56
C LEU A 133 7.54 -3.29 -8.96
N TYR A 134 8.07 -4.50 -9.14
CA TYR A 134 8.68 -4.96 -10.39
C TYR A 134 7.91 -6.11 -11.05
N SER A 135 6.62 -6.25 -10.74
CA SER A 135 5.77 -7.25 -11.41
C SER A 135 4.96 -6.65 -12.56
N GLU A 136 4.48 -7.51 -13.45
CA GLU A 136 3.54 -7.15 -14.51
C GLU A 136 2.29 -6.42 -13.98
N SER A 137 1.91 -6.66 -12.72
CA SER A 137 0.78 -5.97 -12.08
C SER A 137 1.04 -4.47 -11.86
N VAL A 138 2.29 -4.04 -11.78
CA VAL A 138 2.69 -2.63 -11.74
C VAL A 138 2.88 -2.08 -13.16
N ALA A 139 3.49 -2.85 -14.06
CA ALA A 139 3.81 -2.40 -15.41
C ALA A 139 2.61 -2.32 -16.38
N LEU A 140 1.54 -3.09 -16.15
CA LEU A 140 0.38 -3.17 -17.05
C LEU A 140 -0.92 -2.71 -16.38
N ASP A 141 -1.81 -2.06 -17.13
CA ASP A 141 -3.16 -1.69 -16.69
C ASP A 141 -4.13 -2.89 -16.85
N LEU A 142 -4.09 -3.80 -15.87
CA LEU A 142 -4.90 -5.02 -15.78
C LEU A 142 -5.96 -4.97 -14.68
#